data_AF-A0A1Z4GCR8-F1
#
_entry.id   AF-A0A1Z4GCR8-F1
#
_cell.length_a   1.000
_cell.length_b   1.000
_cell.length_c   1.000
_cell.angle_alpha   90.00
_cell.angle_beta   90.00
_cell.angle_gamma   90.00
#
_symmetry.space_group_name_H-M   'P 1'
#
loop_
_entity.id
_entity.type
_entity.pdbx_description
1 polymer ?
#
loop_
_entity_poly.entity_id
_entity_poly.type
_entity_poly.pdbx_seq_one_letter_code
_entity_poly.pdbx_strand_id
1 'polypeptide(L)'
;MALKNLWEQERSQRLQITAERRQQVNQWKQLTQQEFQLQAELLHQELSSFVTSLHNNRKLQQQQFQQEIVERQLEILQIKTDVWQRQQEYRQQRAVKAQALFHDLQNFRAILHQNVWGGRSHEQAVSPPPATQEKLVATVPKWSISRSSIKATGFRPAVNTMTRKVPALNADNLKSKVQQYIQQAEGTTLTEIEEVIGLTRVQTIDILRSLIKQGVLEQRDRQYFIRQQAIS
;
A
#
# COMPACT_ATOMS: atom_id res chain seq x y z
N MET A 1 44.83 -20.71 86.77
CA MET A 1 45.69 -20.11 85.72
C MET A 1 45.37 -20.62 84.31
N ALA A 2 45.16 -21.93 84.09
CA ALA A 2 44.90 -22.48 82.74
C ALA A 2 43.66 -21.93 81.99
N LEU A 3 42.53 -21.69 82.69
CA LEU A 3 41.30 -21.18 82.07
C LEU A 3 41.44 -19.77 81.48
N LYS A 4 42.26 -18.92 82.11
CA LYS A 4 42.50 -17.55 81.64
C LYS A 4 43.27 -17.54 80.30
N ASN A 5 44.28 -18.40 80.19
CA ASN A 5 45.07 -18.53 78.97
C ASN A 5 44.25 -19.08 77.81
N LEU A 6 43.35 -20.04 78.07
CA LEU A 6 42.45 -20.60 77.05
C LEU A 6 41.50 -19.53 76.49
N TRP A 7 40.93 -18.71 77.36
CA TRP A 7 40.02 -17.62 76.95
C TRP A 7 40.75 -16.53 76.16
N GLU A 8 41.95 -16.14 76.59
CA GLU A 8 42.76 -15.15 75.86
C GLU A 8 43.16 -15.67 74.46
N GLN A 9 43.49 -16.96 74.35
CA GLN A 9 43.75 -17.62 73.08
C GLN A 9 42.51 -17.67 72.18
N GLU A 10 41.35 -18.03 72.72
CA GLU A 10 40.11 -18.07 71.94
C GLU A 10 39.70 -16.68 71.44
N ARG A 11 39.89 -15.65 72.28
CA ARG A 11 39.61 -14.26 71.90
C ARG A 11 40.53 -13.79 70.77
N SER A 12 41.83 -14.08 70.83
CA SER A 12 42.76 -13.70 69.78
C SER A 12 42.45 -14.41 68.46
N GLN A 13 42.09 -15.71 68.52
CA GLN A 13 41.65 -16.47 67.35
C GLN A 13 40.38 -15.89 66.71
N ARG A 14 39.37 -15.54 67.51
CA ARG A 14 38.15 -14.91 67.00
C ARG A 14 38.43 -13.58 66.32
N LEU A 15 39.31 -12.76 66.90
CA LEU A 15 39.72 -11.50 66.28
C LEU A 15 40.39 -11.73 64.92
N GLN A 16 41.31 -12.69 64.82
CA GLN A 16 41.95 -13.07 63.56
C GLN A 16 40.92 -13.52 62.52
N ILE A 17 40.03 -14.45 62.87
CA ILE A 17 38.96 -14.94 61.97
C ILE A 17 38.07 -13.79 61.48
N THR A 18 37.70 -12.86 62.36
CA THR A 18 36.89 -11.70 61.94
C THR A 18 37.64 -10.74 61.02
N ALA A 19 38.94 -10.55 61.24
CA ALA A 19 39.78 -9.73 60.37
C ALA A 19 39.92 -10.37 58.98
N GLU A 20 40.18 -11.67 58.92
CA GLU A 20 40.25 -12.45 57.67
C GLU A 20 38.93 -12.39 56.90
N ARG A 21 37.80 -12.62 57.58
CA ARG A 21 36.46 -12.52 56.94
C ARG A 21 36.19 -11.12 56.40
N ARG A 22 36.58 -10.06 57.13
CA ARG A 22 36.43 -8.68 56.65
C ARG A 22 37.28 -8.43 55.41
N GLN A 23 38.51 -8.95 55.37
CA GLN A 23 39.36 -8.86 54.19
C GLN A 23 38.74 -9.59 53.00
N GLN A 24 38.26 -10.83 53.20
CA GLN A 24 37.58 -11.60 52.15
C GLN A 24 36.32 -10.90 51.63
N VAL A 25 35.48 -10.36 52.52
CA VAL A 25 34.28 -9.60 52.12
C VAL A 25 34.66 -8.34 51.35
N ASN A 26 35.70 -7.63 51.76
CA ASN A 26 36.17 -6.44 51.04
C ASN A 26 36.72 -6.79 49.65
N GLN A 27 37.48 -7.89 49.54
CA GLN A 27 37.97 -8.40 48.25
C GLN A 27 36.80 -8.79 47.34
N TRP A 28 35.83 -9.54 47.86
CA TRP A 28 34.65 -9.94 47.10
C TRP A 28 33.83 -8.72 46.65
N LYS A 29 33.61 -7.75 47.54
CA LYS A 29 32.95 -6.48 47.20
C LYS A 29 33.66 -5.75 46.07
N GLN A 30 35.00 -5.70 46.09
CA GLN A 30 35.78 -5.06 45.03
C GLN A 30 35.63 -5.80 43.70
N LEU A 31 35.71 -7.13 43.71
CA LEU A 31 35.53 -7.95 42.49
C LEU A 31 34.12 -7.77 41.90
N THR A 32 33.09 -7.87 42.73
CA THR A 32 31.70 -7.65 42.29
C THR A 32 31.49 -6.24 41.75
N GLN A 33 32.12 -5.23 42.36
CA GLN A 33 32.06 -3.86 41.85
C GLN A 33 32.74 -3.73 40.47
N GLN A 34 33.89 -4.37 40.27
CA GLN A 34 34.58 -4.39 38.98
C GLN A 34 33.74 -5.11 37.91
N GLU A 35 33.14 -6.25 38.25
CA GLU A 35 32.25 -6.98 37.34
C GLU A 35 31.07 -6.13 36.87
N PHE A 36 30.42 -5.40 37.79
CA PHE A 36 29.33 -4.50 37.42
C PHE A 36 29.79 -3.33 36.56
N GLN A 37 30.99 -2.79 36.80
CA GLN A 37 31.55 -1.72 35.96
C GLN A 37 31.76 -2.23 34.52
N LEU A 38 32.36 -3.41 34.35
CA LEU A 38 32.57 -4.01 33.04
C LEU A 38 31.26 -4.30 32.31
N GLN A 39 30.25 -4.82 33.03
CA GLN A 39 28.93 -5.05 32.46
C GLN A 39 28.25 -3.75 32.03
N ALA A 40 28.36 -2.69 32.84
CA ALA A 40 27.80 -1.38 32.51
C ALA A 40 28.48 -0.76 31.28
N GLU A 41 29.80 -0.88 31.18
CA GLU A 41 30.58 -0.42 30.02
C GLU A 41 30.19 -1.18 28.74
N LEU A 42 30.04 -2.50 28.83
CA LEU A 42 29.62 -3.33 27.70
C LEU A 42 28.22 -2.94 27.23
N LEU A 43 27.25 -2.81 28.14
CA LEU A 43 25.90 -2.37 27.79
C LEU A 43 25.89 -0.96 27.18
N HIS A 44 26.72 -0.06 27.69
CA HIS A 44 26.86 1.28 27.14
C HIS A 44 27.42 1.24 25.71
N GLN A 45 28.42 0.41 25.46
CA GLN A 45 28.98 0.20 24.12
C GLN A 45 27.95 -0.39 23.17
N GLU A 46 27.19 -1.41 23.58
CA GLU A 46 26.13 -2.01 22.77
C GLU A 46 25.05 -0.98 22.43
N LEU A 47 24.55 -0.24 23.41
CA LEU A 47 23.52 0.79 23.21
C LEU A 47 24.02 1.90 22.28
N SER A 48 25.25 2.39 22.46
CA SER A 48 25.82 3.42 21.59
C SER A 48 25.97 2.92 20.14
N SER A 49 26.41 1.67 19.95
CA SER A 49 26.51 1.05 18.62
C SER A 49 25.13 0.91 17.96
N PHE A 50 24.12 0.50 18.75
CA PHE A 50 22.74 0.35 18.29
C PHE A 50 22.12 1.68 17.90
N VAL A 51 22.26 2.72 18.73
CA VAL A 51 21.78 4.08 18.44
C VAL A 51 22.44 4.64 17.18
N THR A 52 23.75 4.42 17.01
CA THR A 52 24.48 4.84 15.81
C THR A 52 23.97 4.11 14.56
N SER A 53 23.73 2.80 14.67
CA SER A 53 23.14 2.00 13.60
C SER A 53 21.74 2.50 13.21
N LEU A 54 20.88 2.78 14.19
CA LEU A 54 19.54 3.37 13.96
C LEU A 54 19.63 4.72 13.27
N HIS A 55 20.55 5.59 13.69
CA HIS A 55 20.75 6.89 13.08
C HIS A 55 21.17 6.77 11.60
N ASN A 56 22.11 5.87 11.33
CA ASN A 56 22.59 5.60 9.97
C ASN A 56 21.48 5.01 9.09
N ASN A 57 20.69 4.07 9.60
CA ASN A 57 19.57 3.48 8.87
C ASN A 57 18.50 4.53 8.55
N ARG A 58 18.13 5.38 9.52
CA ARG A 58 17.20 6.49 9.31
C ARG A 58 17.71 7.46 8.23
N LYS A 59 19.00 7.81 8.27
CA LYS A 59 19.62 8.70 7.28
C LYS A 59 19.59 8.08 5.87
N LEU A 60 19.90 6.78 5.76
CA LEU A 60 19.84 6.05 4.51
C LEU A 60 18.42 6.02 3.94
N GLN A 61 17.43 5.70 4.75
CA GLN A 61 16.03 5.73 4.34
C GLN A 61 15.59 7.12 3.86
N GLN A 62 15.98 8.17 4.58
CA GLN A 62 15.70 9.54 4.17
C GLN A 62 16.31 9.87 2.81
N GLN A 63 17.55 9.44 2.56
CA GLN A 63 18.21 9.62 1.27
C GLN A 63 17.50 8.86 0.15
N GLN A 64 17.08 7.62 0.40
CA GLN A 64 16.32 6.81 -0.56
C GLN A 64 14.99 7.49 -0.93
N PHE A 65 14.24 8.00 0.06
CA PHE A 65 13.01 8.74 -0.23
C PHE A 65 13.25 10.01 -1.03
N GLN A 66 14.34 10.73 -0.76
CA GLN A 66 14.71 11.91 -1.56
C GLN A 66 15.03 11.55 -3.01
N GLN A 67 15.75 10.45 -3.23
CA GLN A 67 16.03 9.94 -4.58
C GLN A 67 14.74 9.56 -5.31
N GLU A 68 13.85 8.80 -4.67
CA GLU A 68 12.57 8.42 -5.27
C GLU A 68 11.71 9.64 -5.62
N ILE A 69 11.67 10.67 -4.76
CA ILE A 69 10.96 11.92 -5.06
C ILE A 69 11.49 12.57 -6.34
N VAL A 70 12.81 12.66 -6.49
CA VAL A 70 13.42 13.27 -7.69
C VAL A 70 13.14 12.43 -8.93
N GLU A 71 13.26 11.11 -8.83
CA GLU A 71 12.95 10.19 -9.95
C GLU A 71 11.49 10.32 -10.39
N ARG A 72 10.55 10.35 -9.44
CA ARG A 72 9.12 10.53 -9.73
C ARG A 72 8.83 11.89 -10.34
N GLN A 73 9.50 12.95 -9.89
CA GLN A 73 9.36 14.26 -10.51
C GLN A 73 9.80 14.25 -11.97
N LEU A 74 10.90 13.57 -12.28
CA LEU A 74 11.39 13.43 -13.66
C LEU A 74 10.40 12.61 -14.52
N GLU A 75 9.88 11.50 -14.00
CA GLU A 75 8.86 10.69 -14.68
C GLU A 75 7.60 11.51 -15.00
N ILE A 76 7.11 12.30 -14.04
CA ILE A 76 5.95 13.18 -14.24
C ILE A 76 6.21 14.22 -15.34
N LEU A 77 7.40 14.81 -15.38
CA LEU A 77 7.77 15.77 -16.42
C LEU A 77 7.82 15.12 -17.81
N GLN A 78 8.34 13.90 -17.90
CA GLN A 78 8.35 13.13 -19.14
C GLN A 78 6.93 12.82 -19.62
N ILE A 79 6.08 12.25 -18.74
CA ILE A 79 4.68 11.96 -19.06
C ILE A 79 3.94 13.22 -19.51
N LYS A 80 4.16 14.35 -18.83
CA LYS A 80 3.54 15.63 -19.20
C LYS A 80 3.94 16.06 -20.61
N THR A 81 5.20 15.90 -20.96
CA THR A 81 5.73 16.24 -22.29
C THR A 81 5.13 15.33 -23.36
N ASP A 82 5.10 14.02 -23.12
CA ASP A 82 4.53 13.03 -24.05
C ASP A 82 3.03 13.26 -24.29
N VAL A 83 2.27 13.51 -23.21
CA VAL A 83 0.84 13.81 -23.29
C VAL A 83 0.60 15.09 -24.09
N TRP A 84 1.41 16.12 -23.85
CA TRP A 84 1.30 17.38 -24.60
C TRP A 84 1.59 17.18 -26.09
N GLN A 85 2.67 16.45 -26.42
CA GLN A 85 3.02 16.16 -27.80
C GLN A 85 1.92 15.37 -28.52
N ARG A 86 1.42 14.30 -27.90
CA ARG A 86 0.34 13.49 -28.45
C ARG A 86 -0.93 14.31 -28.64
N GLN A 87 -1.23 15.24 -27.72
CA GLN A 87 -2.36 16.15 -27.88
C GLN A 87 -2.20 17.07 -29.09
N GLN A 88 -0.99 17.58 -29.34
CA GLN A 88 -0.70 18.39 -30.53
C GLN A 88 -0.86 17.58 -31.82
N GLU A 89 -0.32 16.37 -31.86
CA GLU A 89 -0.47 15.46 -33.01
C GLU A 89 -1.95 15.20 -33.31
N TYR A 90 -2.77 14.91 -32.29
CA TYR A 90 -4.21 14.73 -32.49
C TYR A 90 -4.93 15.99 -32.97
N ARG A 91 -4.47 17.19 -32.58
CA ARG A 91 -5.02 18.46 -33.11
C ARG A 91 -4.69 18.62 -34.58
N GLN A 92 -3.43 18.36 -34.97
CA GLN A 92 -2.99 18.44 -36.36
C GLN A 92 -3.71 17.43 -37.24
N GLN A 93 -3.80 16.17 -36.81
CA GLN A 93 -4.53 15.13 -37.54
C GLN A 93 -6.01 15.49 -37.75
N ARG A 94 -6.66 16.07 -36.74
CA ARG A 94 -8.05 16.53 -36.89
C ARG A 94 -8.17 17.70 -37.86
N ALA A 95 -7.25 18.65 -37.83
CA ALA A 95 -7.24 19.77 -38.77
C ALA A 95 -7.07 19.29 -40.21
N VAL A 96 -6.13 18.39 -40.48
CA VAL A 96 -5.91 17.81 -41.81
C VAL A 96 -7.13 17.03 -42.29
N LYS A 97 -7.71 16.17 -41.45
CA LYS A 97 -8.94 15.42 -41.79
C LYS A 97 -10.12 16.35 -42.06
N ALA A 98 -10.28 17.42 -41.28
CA ALA A 98 -11.33 18.40 -41.51
C ALA A 98 -11.15 19.10 -42.86
N GLN A 99 -9.92 19.52 -43.19
CA GLN A 99 -9.61 20.11 -44.50
C GLN A 99 -9.91 19.17 -45.66
N ALA A 100 -9.55 17.89 -45.55
CA ALA A 100 -9.88 16.89 -46.56
C ALA A 100 -11.39 16.74 -46.76
N LEU A 101 -12.16 16.61 -45.68
CA LEU A 101 -13.62 16.55 -45.73
C LEU A 101 -14.24 17.82 -46.36
N PHE A 102 -13.67 19.00 -46.08
CA PHE A 102 -14.11 20.24 -46.71
C PHE A 102 -13.85 20.24 -48.22
N HIS A 103 -12.70 19.74 -48.66
CA HIS A 103 -12.38 19.62 -50.08
C HIS A 103 -13.32 18.62 -50.78
N ASP A 104 -13.58 17.46 -50.17
CA ASP A 104 -14.52 16.46 -50.69
C ASP A 104 -15.94 17.03 -50.83
N LEU A 105 -16.39 17.80 -49.83
CA LEU A 105 -17.68 18.49 -49.89
C LEU A 105 -17.74 19.55 -50.99
N GLN A 106 -16.66 20.31 -51.22
CA GLN A 106 -16.58 21.27 -52.32
C GLN A 106 -16.65 20.57 -53.67
N ASN A 107 -15.90 19.49 -53.85
CA ASN A 107 -15.90 18.68 -55.08
C ASN A 107 -17.29 18.08 -55.34
N PHE A 108 -17.92 17.51 -54.32
CA PHE A 108 -19.27 16.96 -54.41
C PHE A 108 -20.30 18.04 -54.81
N ARG A 109 -20.22 19.24 -54.22
CA ARG A 109 -21.07 20.37 -54.59
C ARG A 109 -20.86 20.80 -56.04
N ALA A 110 -19.62 20.83 -56.52
CA ALA A 110 -19.33 21.16 -57.91
C ALA A 110 -19.92 20.13 -58.88
N ILE A 111 -19.76 18.83 -58.59
CA ILE A 111 -20.34 17.73 -59.39
C ILE A 111 -21.87 17.82 -59.40
N LEU A 112 -22.50 18.02 -58.23
CA LEU A 112 -23.95 18.19 -58.14
C LEU A 112 -24.42 19.39 -58.96
N HIS A 113 -23.76 20.53 -58.85
CA HIS A 113 -24.11 21.72 -59.62
C HIS A 113 -24.02 21.48 -61.13
N GLN A 114 -22.96 20.80 -61.59
CA GLN A 114 -22.80 20.46 -63.01
C GLN A 114 -23.91 19.51 -63.50
N ASN A 115 -24.26 18.48 -62.72
CA ASN A 115 -25.26 17.49 -63.11
C ASN A 115 -26.70 18.02 -63.05
N VAL A 116 -27.04 18.81 -62.04
CA VAL A 116 -28.42 19.28 -61.85
C VAL A 116 -28.66 20.55 -62.67
N TRP A 117 -27.68 21.47 -62.73
CA TRP A 117 -27.85 22.82 -63.30
C TRP A 117 -26.97 23.12 -64.52
N GLY A 118 -25.94 22.32 -64.81
CA GLY A 118 -24.89 22.63 -65.79
C GLY A 118 -25.08 22.13 -67.23
N GLY A 119 -26.19 21.48 -67.58
CA GLY A 119 -26.37 20.90 -68.93
C GLY A 119 -27.82 20.75 -69.38
N ARG A 120 -28.50 21.86 -69.69
CA ARG A 120 -29.72 21.85 -70.52
C ARG A 120 -29.42 22.30 -71.95
N SER A 121 -28.44 21.66 -72.58
CA SER A 121 -28.15 21.87 -74.00
C SER A 121 -28.17 20.55 -74.75
N HIS A 122 -29.21 19.73 -74.54
CA HIS A 122 -29.92 19.06 -75.63
C HIS A 122 -31.17 18.36 -75.08
N GLU A 123 -32.30 18.75 -75.66
CA GLU A 123 -33.57 18.08 -75.55
C GLU A 123 -33.43 16.64 -76.05
N GLN A 124 -33.52 15.66 -75.15
CA GLN A 124 -34.02 14.36 -75.54
C GLN A 124 -34.92 13.84 -74.42
N ALA A 125 -36.21 14.02 -74.63
CA ALA A 125 -37.27 13.46 -73.80
C ALA A 125 -37.19 11.93 -73.86
N VAL A 126 -36.57 11.33 -72.85
CA VAL A 126 -36.67 9.89 -72.58
C VAL A 126 -37.38 9.71 -71.25
N SER A 127 -38.48 8.97 -71.34
CA SER A 127 -39.38 8.55 -70.27
C SER A 127 -38.62 7.87 -69.11
N PRO A 128 -39.06 8.04 -67.84
CA PRO A 128 -38.32 7.52 -66.69
C PRO A 128 -38.32 5.98 -66.63
N PRO A 129 -37.15 5.32 -66.49
CA PRO A 129 -37.09 3.91 -66.13
C PRO A 129 -37.42 3.70 -64.64
N PRO A 130 -37.94 2.53 -64.25
CA PRO A 130 -38.40 2.24 -62.90
C PRO A 130 -37.26 2.29 -61.89
N ALA A 131 -37.51 3.00 -60.79
CA ALA A 131 -36.62 3.15 -59.65
C ALA A 131 -36.15 1.79 -59.12
N THR A 132 -34.91 1.43 -59.45
CA THR A 132 -34.19 0.38 -58.72
C THR A 132 -33.79 0.99 -57.38
N GLN A 133 -34.50 0.60 -56.33
CA GLN A 133 -34.15 0.90 -54.95
C GLN A 133 -32.85 0.17 -54.61
N GLU A 134 -31.69 0.71 -55.02
CA GLU A 134 -30.44 0.39 -54.36
C GLU A 134 -30.50 0.99 -52.97
N LYS A 135 -30.90 0.13 -52.03
CA LYS A 135 -30.77 0.28 -50.60
C LYS A 135 -29.27 0.43 -50.29
N LEU A 136 -28.73 1.61 -50.50
CA LEU A 136 -27.51 2.06 -49.85
C LEU A 136 -27.81 2.03 -48.35
N VAL A 137 -27.49 0.89 -47.74
CA VAL A 137 -27.32 0.78 -46.31
C VAL A 137 -26.20 1.76 -46.00
N ALA A 138 -26.59 2.97 -45.63
CA ALA A 138 -25.74 3.88 -44.90
C ALA A 138 -25.42 3.13 -43.60
N THR A 139 -24.35 2.34 -43.65
CA THR A 139 -23.66 1.85 -42.47
C THR A 139 -22.98 3.07 -41.88
N VAL A 140 -23.80 4.00 -41.37
CA VAL A 140 -23.38 4.89 -40.31
C VAL A 140 -22.93 3.93 -39.23
N PRO A 141 -21.63 3.87 -38.89
CA PRO A 141 -21.25 3.08 -37.74
C PRO A 141 -21.97 3.76 -36.58
N LYS A 142 -23.02 3.11 -36.10
CA LYS A 142 -23.73 3.48 -34.89
C LYS A 142 -22.71 3.30 -33.79
N TRP A 143 -21.91 4.35 -33.57
CA TRP A 143 -21.13 4.49 -32.36
C TRP A 143 -22.18 4.68 -31.29
N SER A 144 -22.66 3.55 -30.75
CA SER A 144 -23.29 3.49 -29.46
C SER A 144 -22.24 4.01 -28.49
N ILE A 145 -22.23 5.32 -28.31
CA ILE A 145 -21.75 5.94 -27.09
C ILE A 145 -22.73 5.46 -26.03
N SER A 146 -22.49 4.23 -25.55
CA SER A 146 -22.95 3.79 -24.25
C SER A 146 -22.59 4.92 -23.31
N ARG A 147 -23.61 5.64 -22.83
CA ARG A 147 -23.51 6.44 -21.63
C ARG A 147 -23.36 5.46 -20.46
N SER A 148 -22.21 4.79 -20.38
CA SER A 148 -21.72 4.32 -19.11
C SER A 148 -21.42 5.58 -18.31
N SER A 149 -22.13 5.71 -17.21
CA SER A 149 -21.84 6.64 -16.14
C SER A 149 -20.38 6.47 -15.73
N ILE A 150 -19.50 7.35 -16.22
CA ILE A 150 -18.15 7.48 -15.70
C ILE A 150 -18.30 8.14 -14.32
N LYS A 151 -18.51 7.30 -13.29
CA LYS A 151 -18.03 7.64 -11.95
C LYS A 151 -16.50 7.57 -12.02
N ALA A 152 -15.87 8.70 -11.73
CA ALA A 152 -14.44 8.79 -11.57
C ALA A 152 -13.97 7.83 -10.45
N THR A 153 -13.31 6.75 -10.83
CA THR A 153 -12.41 6.01 -9.94
C THR A 153 -11.21 5.58 -10.78
N GLY A 154 -10.05 6.13 -10.41
CA GLY A 154 -8.80 5.94 -11.11
C GLY A 154 -8.35 4.49 -11.19
N PHE A 155 -7.66 4.21 -12.29
CA PHE A 155 -6.67 3.18 -12.54
C PHE A 155 -6.34 2.23 -11.37
N ARG A 156 -6.69 0.95 -11.56
CA ARG A 156 -5.91 -0.20 -11.07
C ARG A 156 -5.72 -1.20 -12.22
N PRO A 157 -4.58 -1.91 -12.30
CA PRO A 157 -4.33 -2.91 -13.33
C PRO A 157 -5.20 -4.15 -13.12
N ALA A 158 -5.65 -4.72 -14.23
CA ALA A 158 -6.51 -5.88 -14.30
C ALA A 158 -5.79 -7.15 -13.82
N VAL A 159 -6.35 -7.79 -12.80
CA VAL A 159 -6.16 -9.22 -12.54
C VAL A 159 -7.53 -9.86 -12.59
N ASN A 160 -7.72 -10.70 -13.60
CA ASN A 160 -8.91 -11.52 -13.79
C ASN A 160 -9.12 -12.41 -12.55
N THR A 161 -10.14 -12.09 -11.74
CA THR A 161 -10.72 -13.05 -10.81
C THR A 161 -12.21 -13.12 -11.06
N MET A 162 -12.64 -14.30 -11.47
CA MET A 162 -14.03 -14.62 -11.73
C MET A 162 -14.88 -14.29 -10.50
N THR A 163 -15.90 -13.47 -10.69
CA THR A 163 -16.99 -13.28 -9.73
C THR A 163 -17.75 -14.58 -9.55
N ARG A 164 -17.30 -15.41 -8.60
CA ARG A 164 -18.12 -16.46 -8.00
C ARG A 164 -18.85 -15.82 -6.82
N LYS A 165 -20.16 -15.58 -6.98
CA LYS A 165 -21.09 -15.41 -5.85
C LYS A 165 -20.94 -16.66 -4.96
N VAL A 166 -20.37 -16.49 -3.77
CA VAL A 166 -20.27 -17.53 -2.73
C VAL A 166 -20.93 -16.97 -1.46
N PRO A 167 -21.72 -17.79 -0.75
CA PRO A 167 -22.81 -17.35 0.09
C PRO A 167 -22.35 -16.83 1.45
N ALA A 168 -23.23 -16.02 2.08
CA ALA A 168 -23.07 -15.38 3.38
C ALA A 168 -22.76 -16.31 4.58
N LEU A 169 -22.59 -17.62 4.36
CA LEU A 169 -22.28 -18.63 5.38
C LEU A 169 -20.79 -18.73 5.76
N ASN A 170 -19.87 -18.13 5.00
CA ASN A 170 -18.43 -18.18 5.30
C ASN A 170 -17.94 -17.01 6.17
N ALA A 171 -18.71 -15.93 6.29
CA ALA A 171 -18.28 -14.73 7.00
C ALA A 171 -18.12 -14.98 8.51
N ASP A 172 -18.97 -15.81 9.10
CA ASP A 172 -18.93 -16.08 10.54
C ASP A 172 -17.79 -17.03 10.92
N ASN A 173 -17.46 -18.01 10.07
CA ASN A 173 -16.27 -18.84 10.25
C ASN A 173 -14.97 -18.03 10.15
N LEU A 174 -14.93 -17.01 9.27
CA LEU A 174 -13.78 -16.12 9.14
C LEU A 174 -13.64 -15.20 10.34
N LYS A 175 -14.74 -14.67 10.89
CA LYS A 175 -14.73 -13.88 12.13
C LYS A 175 -14.15 -14.67 13.31
N SER A 176 -14.60 -15.91 13.49
CA SER A 176 -14.11 -16.77 14.58
C SER A 176 -12.62 -17.07 14.46
N LYS A 177 -12.11 -17.29 13.23
CA LYS A 177 -10.67 -17.49 12.99
C LYS A 177 -9.85 -16.24 13.29
N VAL A 178 -10.30 -15.05 12.87
CA VAL A 178 -9.64 -13.78 13.17
C VAL A 178 -9.61 -13.54 14.68
N GLN A 179 -10.72 -13.79 15.37
CA GLN A 179 -10.81 -13.65 16.82
C GLN A 179 -9.88 -14.64 17.54
N GLN A 180 -9.89 -15.91 17.18
CA GLN A 180 -9.03 -16.94 17.77
C GLN A 180 -7.55 -16.59 17.59
N TYR A 181 -7.16 -16.08 16.41
CA TYR A 181 -5.79 -15.70 16.14
C TYR A 181 -5.35 -14.49 17.00
N ILE A 182 -6.20 -13.46 17.10
CA ILE A 182 -5.92 -12.30 17.96
C ILE A 182 -5.84 -12.71 19.44
N GLN A 183 -6.62 -13.71 19.86
CA GLN A 183 -6.54 -14.28 21.21
C GLN A 183 -5.20 -14.95 21.49
N GLN A 184 -4.69 -15.71 20.52
CA GLN A 184 -3.46 -16.48 20.67
C GLN A 184 -2.20 -15.61 20.62
N ALA A 185 -2.24 -14.50 19.89
CA ALA A 185 -1.06 -13.67 19.64
C ALA A 185 -0.98 -12.41 20.54
N GLU A 186 -1.87 -12.27 21.53
CA GLU A 186 -1.86 -11.18 22.54
C GLU A 186 -1.71 -9.75 21.96
N GLY A 187 -2.21 -9.54 20.75
CA GLY A 187 -2.08 -8.26 20.02
C GLY A 187 -1.45 -8.45 18.65
N THR A 188 -2.21 -8.23 17.58
CA THR A 188 -1.71 -8.44 16.21
C THR A 188 -1.91 -7.21 15.35
N THR A 189 -1.00 -7.05 14.39
CA THR A 189 -1.13 -5.98 13.39
C THR A 189 -1.99 -6.46 12.22
N LEU A 190 -2.61 -5.51 11.53
CA LEU A 190 -3.49 -5.80 10.40
C LEU A 190 -2.79 -6.64 9.30
N THR A 191 -1.50 -6.39 9.09
CA THR A 191 -0.68 -7.08 8.09
C THR A 191 -0.45 -8.55 8.46
N GLU A 192 -0.22 -8.87 9.73
CA GLU A 192 -0.04 -10.25 10.21
C GLU A 192 -1.33 -11.06 10.08
N ILE A 193 -2.48 -10.44 10.37
CA ILE A 193 -3.79 -11.09 10.20
C ILE A 193 -4.03 -11.43 8.72
N GLU A 194 -3.65 -10.55 7.81
CA GLU A 194 -3.77 -10.78 6.36
C GLU A 194 -2.89 -11.94 5.90
N GLU A 195 -1.64 -12.00 6.38
CA GLU A 195 -0.67 -13.00 5.98
C GLU A 195 -1.05 -14.40 6.51
N VAL A 196 -1.45 -14.50 7.79
CA VAL A 196 -1.74 -15.80 8.41
C VAL A 196 -3.09 -16.38 7.97
N ILE A 197 -4.10 -15.53 7.79
CA ILE A 197 -5.46 -15.98 7.45
C ILE A 197 -5.67 -16.00 5.93
N GLY A 198 -4.79 -15.34 5.16
CA GLY A 198 -4.88 -15.28 3.70
C GLY A 198 -6.07 -14.44 3.21
N LEU A 199 -6.47 -13.43 3.99
CA LEU A 199 -7.60 -12.56 3.66
C LEU A 199 -7.14 -11.30 2.93
N THR A 200 -8.01 -10.80 2.06
CA THR A 200 -7.76 -9.49 1.43
C THR A 200 -7.92 -8.37 2.45
N ARG A 201 -7.09 -7.31 2.34
CA ARG A 201 -7.14 -6.11 3.19
C ARG A 201 -8.56 -5.61 3.47
N VAL A 202 -9.40 -5.56 2.43
CA VAL A 202 -10.79 -5.08 2.53
C VAL A 202 -11.63 -6.00 3.41
N GLN A 203 -11.52 -7.32 3.23
CA GLN A 203 -12.25 -8.30 4.04
C GLN A 203 -11.78 -8.30 5.51
N THR A 204 -10.47 -8.21 5.74
CA THR A 204 -9.91 -8.15 7.09
C THR A 204 -10.39 -6.89 7.82
N ILE A 205 -10.41 -5.74 7.15
CA ILE A 205 -10.94 -4.49 7.71
C ILE A 205 -12.44 -4.60 8.02
N ASP A 206 -13.24 -5.18 7.13
CA ASP A 206 -14.69 -5.32 7.34
C ASP A 206 -15.00 -6.24 8.54
N ILE A 207 -14.23 -7.33 8.69
CA ILE A 207 -14.33 -8.24 9.84
C ILE A 207 -13.92 -7.54 11.13
N LEU A 208 -12.77 -6.85 11.16
CA LEU A 208 -12.30 -6.14 12.34
C LEU A 208 -13.24 -5.01 12.75
N ARG A 209 -13.77 -4.24 11.79
CA ARG A 209 -14.80 -3.24 12.06
C ARG A 209 -16.06 -3.86 12.66
N SER A 210 -16.48 -5.02 12.16
CA SER A 210 -17.62 -5.76 12.74
C SER A 210 -17.33 -6.17 14.18
N LEU A 211 -16.14 -6.71 14.48
CA LEU A 211 -15.76 -7.18 15.82
C LEU A 211 -15.57 -6.02 16.82
N ILE A 212 -15.06 -4.87 16.37
CA ILE A 212 -14.97 -3.65 17.17
C ILE A 212 -16.37 -3.10 17.47
N LYS A 213 -17.27 -3.07 16.48
CA LYS A 213 -18.66 -2.64 16.68
C LYS A 213 -19.43 -3.56 17.65
N GLN A 214 -19.09 -4.85 17.67
CA GLN A 214 -19.63 -5.82 18.62
C GLN A 214 -18.99 -5.72 20.02
N GLY A 215 -17.96 -4.88 20.20
CA GLY A 215 -17.29 -4.67 21.48
C GLY A 215 -16.37 -5.81 21.91
N VAL A 216 -16.04 -6.73 21.00
CA VAL A 216 -15.19 -7.91 21.25
C VAL A 216 -13.70 -7.54 21.13
N LEU A 217 -13.36 -6.64 20.21
CA LEU A 217 -12.00 -6.17 19.97
C LEU A 217 -11.84 -4.69 20.33
N GLU A 218 -10.66 -4.35 20.82
CA GLU A 218 -10.20 -2.98 21.02
C GLU A 218 -8.96 -2.73 20.16
N GLN A 219 -8.89 -1.55 19.53
CA GLN A 219 -7.73 -1.13 18.76
C GLN A 219 -6.87 -0.18 19.61
N ARG A 220 -5.63 -0.56 19.90
CA ARG A 220 -4.64 0.30 20.58
C ARG A 220 -3.35 0.31 19.78
N ASP A 221 -2.79 1.49 19.52
CA ASP A 221 -1.50 1.66 18.83
C ASP A 221 -1.33 0.83 17.54
N ARG A 222 -2.41 0.75 16.74
CA ARG A 222 -2.50 -0.03 15.48
C ARG A 222 -2.43 -1.55 15.63
N GLN A 223 -2.50 -2.06 16.86
CA GLN A 223 -2.69 -3.46 17.20
C GLN A 223 -4.15 -3.70 17.64
N TYR A 224 -4.65 -4.90 17.38
CA TYR A 224 -5.98 -5.31 17.80
C TYR A 224 -5.86 -6.28 18.98
N PHE A 225 -6.61 -6.02 20.05
CA PHE A 225 -6.63 -6.81 21.28
C PHE A 225 -8.04 -7.29 21.57
N ILE A 226 -8.17 -8.45 22.23
CA ILE A 226 -9.45 -8.90 22.75
C ILE A 226 -9.77 -8.16 24.03
N ARG A 227 -10.96 -7.58 24.09
CA ARG A 227 -11.48 -6.98 25.31
C ARG A 227 -11.82 -8.11 26.29
N GLN A 228 -10.94 -8.36 27.25
CA GLN A 228 -11.24 -9.27 28.36
C GLN A 228 -12.47 -8.71 29.09
N GLN A 229 -13.60 -9.41 28.99
CA GLN A 229 -14.75 -9.10 29.82
C GLN A 229 -14.31 -9.34 31.27
N ALA A 230 -14.23 -8.27 32.06
CA ALA A 230 -14.10 -8.40 33.50
C ALA A 230 -15.31 -9.20 33.98
N ILE A 231 -15.07 -10.46 34.34
CA ILE A 231 -16.03 -11.30 35.05
C ILE A 231 -16.26 -10.56 36.38
N SER A 232 -17.45 -9.99 36.53
CA SER A 232 -17.91 -9.44 37.81
C SER A 232 -18.58 -10.51 38.64
#